data_AF-A0A4Q5UGW6-F1
#
_entry.id   AF-A0A4Q5UGW6-F1
#
_cell.length_a   1.000
_cell.length_b   1.000
_cell.length_c   1.000
_cell.angle_alpha   90.00
_cell.angle_beta   90.00
_cell.angle_gamma   90.00
#
_symmetry.space_group_name_H-M   'P 1'
#
loop_
_entity.id
_entity.type
_entity.pdbx_description
1 polymer ?
#
loop_
_entity_poly.entity_id
_entity_poly.type
_entity_poly.pdbx_seq_one_letter_code
_entity_poly.pdbx_strand_id
1 'polypeptide(L)'
;MKKIIYFLAASILVLNACKKTDFAGDDPTGEGLTGFNLRTPATSSSVVLNAATPDQAVTFSWSAATPGLTTAPTYKVIMALRTGGDLATPLLEFDAQGNTSLDLTYTAIDAALSGKGIAAAAVTELNWSVVATNGDKTVMASNVFIITVKRFSDGASPFQVLAPVSTLTAQSINPSSTSDKFEFRWTKSKAAQGGPAITYKVLFAERKVDGAGNPLTIDWNNPLFSVDADNSGTDSLATISYKQMSDLLSEAGFTNLPVPASLTWTVVAMSGDWKQYSDYSNNIVLTREIKMYIVGSATPNGWDASQAIRMIADGSNFGVFYMYVYLIGGQEMKFLNGQAFPPAAGAVDWGMGSGPGELTADGESNIGIATSGVYRVTVDLNNMKYYLQTGRMATVGGATIAGWDPPGVFPSQEFGFAGTNLFLGVFDFNGGNDFKLIDGDSWPGGGGPVSQTRDYGRGSTDGVLAESNEGNLPGPAAGRNRVIWDGTDPLNLKYQIMPASEMRIVGNGMTGVNDWDPGASPQMTWAGNGVWTLTLALKSNMEIKFLAGNDWGAFDYEDNSGGNQATGVPMKAAWTGGPNFKTPTVAGTYTVTLNEKTQTVTINP
;
A
#
# COMPACT_ATOMS: atom_id res chain seq x y z
N MET A 1 68.94 77.16 21.94
CA MET A 1 69.81 77.86 20.95
C MET A 1 70.66 76.79 20.29
N LYS A 2 70.47 76.59 18.98
CA LYS A 2 71.47 76.93 17.96
C LYS A 2 72.80 76.21 18.22
N LYS A 3 73.06 75.14 17.45
CA LYS A 3 73.84 75.20 16.20
C LYS A 3 75.28 74.74 16.50
N ILE A 4 75.74 73.68 15.82
CA ILE A 4 76.78 73.79 14.76
C ILE A 4 78.20 73.78 15.37
N ILE A 5 79.24 73.08 14.88
CA ILE A 5 79.47 72.26 13.70
C ILE A 5 80.87 71.65 13.91
N TYR A 6 80.96 70.33 13.68
CA TYR A 6 81.96 69.63 12.87
C TYR A 6 83.43 69.50 13.32
N PHE A 7 83.99 68.38 12.83
CA PHE A 7 85.38 68.22 12.42
C PHE A 7 86.39 67.77 13.48
N LEU A 8 86.11 66.67 14.21
CA LEU A 8 87.18 65.72 14.59
C LEU A 8 86.65 64.39 15.19
N ALA A 9 85.95 63.58 14.40
CA ALA A 9 85.71 62.17 14.76
C ALA A 9 85.31 61.35 13.51
N ALA A 10 86.03 61.53 12.40
CA ALA A 10 85.89 60.70 11.21
C ALA A 10 87.19 59.90 11.05
N SER A 11 87.35 58.87 11.86
CA SER A 11 88.21 57.68 11.64
C SER A 11 88.26 56.87 12.94
N ILE A 12 87.90 55.58 12.87
CA ILE A 12 87.91 54.58 13.95
C ILE A 12 86.59 54.51 14.75
N LEU A 13 85.53 54.03 14.11
CA LEU A 13 84.40 53.31 14.73
C LEU A 13 83.57 52.64 13.62
N VAL A 14 84.18 51.66 12.97
CA VAL A 14 83.46 50.60 12.24
C VAL A 14 83.86 49.31 12.96
N LEU A 15 82.91 48.39 13.14
CA LEU A 15 82.98 47.09 13.84
C LEU A 15 82.25 47.06 15.19
N ASN A 16 80.91 47.04 15.17
CA ASN A 16 80.07 46.10 15.98
C ASN A 16 78.56 46.33 15.78
N ALA A 17 78.09 46.30 14.53
CA ALA A 17 76.66 46.21 14.23
C ALA A 17 76.44 45.48 12.90
N CYS A 18 76.73 44.18 12.92
CA CYS A 18 76.21 43.14 12.03
C CYS A 18 76.93 41.84 12.43
N LYS A 19 76.44 41.15 13.46
CA LYS A 19 76.56 39.68 13.41
C LYS A 19 75.60 39.25 12.31
N LYS A 20 76.13 39.20 11.07
CA LYS A 20 75.57 38.32 10.05
C LYS A 20 75.52 36.95 10.71
N THR A 21 74.32 36.38 10.87
CA THR A 21 74.20 34.99 11.25
C THR A 21 74.97 34.20 10.20
N ASP A 22 76.09 33.65 10.61
CA ASP A 22 76.93 32.82 9.77
C ASP A 22 76.23 31.47 9.70
N PHE A 23 75.62 31.15 8.55
CA PHE A 23 75.17 29.79 8.23
C PHE A 23 76.39 28.94 7.80
N ALA A 24 77.49 29.02 8.58
CA ALA A 24 78.63 28.15 8.39
C ALA A 24 78.24 26.75 8.89
N GLY A 25 77.74 25.93 7.97
CA GLY A 25 77.26 24.57 8.22
C GLY A 25 76.11 24.12 7.32
N ASP A 26 75.41 25.04 6.64
CA ASP A 26 74.34 24.71 5.67
C ASP A 26 74.90 24.62 4.25
N ASP A 27 75.91 23.78 4.03
CA ASP A 27 76.05 23.21 2.68
C ASP A 27 74.79 22.38 2.45
N PRO A 28 73.96 22.66 1.43
CA PRO A 28 72.81 21.81 1.12
C PRO A 28 73.34 20.40 0.88
N THR A 29 73.06 19.46 1.79
CA THR A 29 73.59 18.09 1.76
C THR A 29 72.93 17.20 0.69
N GLY A 30 72.48 17.80 -0.42
CA GLY A 30 71.63 17.19 -1.43
C GLY A 30 70.14 17.30 -1.13
N GLU A 31 69.34 16.79 -2.05
CA GLU A 31 67.89 16.86 -1.94
C GLU A 31 67.29 15.85 -0.94
N GLY A 32 66.18 16.20 -0.29
CA GLY A 32 65.48 15.34 0.69
C GLY A 32 64.01 15.09 0.35
N LEU A 33 63.39 14.10 1.00
CA LEU A 33 61.95 13.85 0.91
C LEU A 33 61.35 13.63 2.31
N THR A 34 60.26 14.33 2.63
CA THR A 34 59.51 14.09 3.88
C THR A 34 58.70 12.80 3.81
N GLY A 35 58.41 12.22 4.98
CA GLY A 35 57.44 11.13 5.09
C GLY A 35 56.03 11.54 4.65
N PHE A 36 55.24 10.53 4.29
CA PHE A 36 53.86 10.67 3.82
C PHE A 36 53.04 9.43 4.21
N ASN A 37 51.72 9.46 4.00
CA ASN A 37 50.81 8.40 4.46
C ASN A 37 49.82 7.98 3.37
N LEU A 38 49.49 6.69 3.36
CA LEU A 38 48.44 6.10 2.52
C LEU A 38 47.05 6.55 2.98
N ARG A 39 46.10 6.64 2.04
CA ARG A 39 44.71 7.03 2.28
C ARG A 39 43.72 5.95 1.83
N THR A 40 43.72 5.59 0.55
CA THR A 40 42.79 4.59 -0.02
C THR A 40 43.52 3.61 -0.94
N PRO A 41 43.05 2.36 -1.07
CA PRO A 41 42.06 1.69 -0.23
C PRO A 41 42.55 1.49 1.21
N ALA A 42 41.70 1.74 2.21
CA ALA A 42 42.10 1.59 3.62
C ALA A 42 42.46 0.14 3.95
N THR A 43 43.19 -0.08 5.06
CA THR A 43 43.55 -1.43 5.49
C THR A 43 42.33 -2.34 5.62
N SER A 44 42.48 -3.62 5.24
CA SER A 44 41.44 -4.64 5.20
C SER A 44 40.32 -4.41 4.17
N SER A 45 40.55 -3.56 3.18
CA SER A 45 39.67 -3.44 2.01
C SER A 45 39.67 -4.74 1.20
N SER A 46 38.50 -5.15 0.70
CA SER A 46 38.34 -6.30 -0.18
C SER A 46 37.89 -5.83 -1.57
N VAL A 47 38.58 -6.28 -2.60
CA VAL A 47 38.27 -6.00 -4.00
C VAL A 47 38.04 -7.34 -4.69
N VAL A 48 36.83 -7.54 -5.21
CA VAL A 48 36.52 -8.66 -6.08
C VAL A 48 36.49 -8.13 -7.51
N LEU A 49 37.44 -8.54 -8.33
CA LEU A 49 37.54 -8.07 -9.71
C LEU A 49 36.40 -8.68 -10.53
N ASN A 50 35.60 -7.83 -11.17
CA ASN A 50 34.47 -8.25 -12.00
C ASN A 50 34.87 -8.28 -13.48
N ALA A 51 34.91 -9.46 -14.10
CA ALA A 51 35.30 -9.62 -15.50
C ALA A 51 34.29 -9.01 -16.49
N ALA A 52 33.07 -8.66 -16.04
CA ALA A 52 32.07 -7.96 -16.85
C ALA A 52 32.22 -6.42 -16.81
N THR A 53 33.02 -5.87 -15.88
CA THR A 53 33.37 -4.45 -15.82
C THR A 53 34.90 -4.26 -15.80
N PRO A 54 35.62 -4.72 -16.84
CA PRO A 54 37.08 -4.78 -16.87
C PRO A 54 37.78 -3.42 -16.68
N ASP A 55 37.11 -2.33 -17.07
CA ASP A 55 37.62 -0.96 -17.00
C ASP A 55 37.33 -0.27 -15.66
N GLN A 56 36.55 -0.89 -14.77
CA GLN A 56 36.30 -0.35 -13.44
C GLN A 56 37.62 -0.24 -12.66
N ALA A 57 37.87 0.91 -12.02
CA ALA A 57 39.13 1.19 -11.36
C ALA A 57 39.06 1.12 -9.84
N VAL A 58 40.18 0.73 -9.24
CA VAL A 58 40.48 0.89 -7.82
C VAL A 58 41.41 2.08 -7.67
N THR A 59 40.96 3.09 -6.91
CA THR A 59 41.76 4.30 -6.65
C THR A 59 42.68 4.12 -5.47
N PHE A 60 43.98 4.09 -5.75
CA PHE A 60 45.05 4.14 -4.75
C PHE A 60 45.46 5.59 -4.52
N SER A 61 45.41 6.10 -3.28
CA SER A 61 45.74 7.49 -2.97
C SER A 61 46.56 7.64 -1.68
N TRP A 62 47.37 8.70 -1.61
CA TRP A 62 48.27 9.01 -0.50
C TRP A 62 48.44 10.52 -0.33
N SER A 63 49.02 10.97 0.79
CA SER A 63 49.47 12.36 0.93
C SER A 63 50.79 12.59 0.17
N ALA A 64 51.04 13.81 -0.30
CA ALA A 64 52.32 14.12 -0.95
C ALA A 64 53.52 13.97 0.01
N ALA A 65 54.62 13.42 -0.51
CA ALA A 65 55.95 13.65 0.04
C ALA A 65 56.40 15.06 -0.38
N THR A 66 57.03 15.80 0.53
CA THR A 66 57.51 17.17 0.25
C THR A 66 59.01 17.12 -0.04
N PRO A 67 59.49 17.67 -1.17
CA PRO A 67 60.92 17.77 -1.41
C PRO A 67 61.57 18.78 -0.47
N GLY A 68 62.81 18.50 -0.07
CA GLY A 68 63.58 19.38 0.80
C GLY A 68 64.02 20.68 0.12
N LEU A 69 64.17 20.66 -1.22
CA LEU A 69 64.56 21.83 -2.02
C LEU A 69 63.63 22.02 -3.24
N THR A 70 63.81 21.29 -4.34
CA THR A 70 63.13 21.65 -5.61
C THR A 70 62.64 20.50 -6.51
N THR A 71 63.19 19.28 -6.46
CA THR A 71 62.79 18.20 -7.38
C THR A 71 61.54 17.49 -6.88
N ALA A 72 60.46 17.60 -7.65
CA ALA A 72 59.22 16.95 -7.30
C ALA A 72 59.39 15.42 -7.27
N PRO A 73 58.85 14.72 -6.25
CA PRO A 73 58.88 13.27 -6.20
C PRO A 73 58.00 12.66 -7.29
N THR A 74 58.44 11.50 -7.79
CA THR A 74 57.60 10.54 -8.48
C THR A 74 57.28 9.37 -7.56
N TYR A 75 56.20 8.65 -7.84
CA TYR A 75 55.63 7.64 -6.96
C TYR A 75 55.40 6.32 -7.69
N LYS A 76 55.56 5.23 -6.95
CA LYS A 76 55.18 3.88 -7.34
C LYS A 76 54.31 3.25 -6.27
N VAL A 77 53.17 2.69 -6.67
CA VAL A 77 52.39 1.78 -5.82
C VAL A 77 53.07 0.42 -5.84
N ILE A 78 53.41 -0.11 -4.67
CA ILE A 78 54.08 -1.41 -4.52
C ILE A 78 53.22 -2.36 -3.69
N MET A 79 53.21 -3.64 -4.04
CA MET A 79 52.44 -4.66 -3.33
C MET A 79 53.26 -5.94 -3.15
N ALA A 80 53.11 -6.60 -2.00
CA ALA A 80 53.72 -7.89 -1.71
C ALA A 80 52.69 -8.82 -1.06
N LEU A 81 52.88 -10.14 -1.18
CA LEU A 81 52.04 -11.11 -0.46
C LEU A 81 52.04 -10.81 1.04
N ARG A 82 50.86 -10.83 1.66
CA ARG A 82 50.72 -10.54 3.11
C ARG A 82 51.57 -11.47 3.96
N THR A 83 51.60 -12.74 3.59
CA THR A 83 52.39 -13.78 4.25
C THR A 83 53.52 -14.21 3.31
N GLY A 84 54.76 -14.15 3.79
CA GLY A 84 55.94 -14.59 3.04
C GLY A 84 56.40 -13.66 1.91
N GLY A 85 55.73 -12.50 1.71
CA GLY A 85 56.19 -11.45 0.79
C GLY A 85 56.98 -10.35 1.51
N ASP A 86 57.74 -9.57 0.73
CA ASP A 86 58.53 -8.43 1.22
C ASP A 86 58.30 -7.22 0.30
N LEU A 87 57.99 -6.06 0.88
CA LEU A 87 57.79 -4.81 0.14
C LEU A 87 59.10 -4.22 -0.40
N ALA A 88 60.26 -4.62 0.14
CA ALA A 88 61.55 -4.27 -0.44
C ALA A 88 61.82 -5.02 -1.76
N THR A 89 61.15 -6.16 -1.98
CA THR A 89 61.16 -6.93 -3.23
C THR A 89 59.72 -7.16 -3.69
N PRO A 90 59.02 -6.10 -4.15
CA PRO A 90 57.58 -6.14 -4.32
C PRO A 90 57.16 -7.18 -5.38
N LEU A 91 56.02 -7.82 -5.13
CA LEU A 91 55.37 -8.72 -6.09
C LEU A 91 54.90 -7.93 -7.31
N LEU A 92 54.25 -6.78 -7.07
CA LEU A 92 53.68 -5.88 -8.07
C LEU A 92 54.18 -4.46 -7.88
N GLU A 93 54.41 -3.75 -8.98
CA GLU A 93 54.76 -2.32 -9.01
C GLU A 93 53.93 -1.62 -10.09
N PHE A 94 53.41 -0.43 -9.77
CA PHE A 94 52.70 0.41 -10.73
C PHE A 94 53.17 1.86 -10.60
N ASP A 95 53.58 2.45 -11.73
CA ASP A 95 54.04 3.85 -11.77
C ASP A 95 52.86 4.83 -11.67
N ALA A 96 52.91 5.71 -10.68
CA ALA A 96 51.97 6.83 -10.52
C ALA A 96 52.56 8.16 -11.00
N GLN A 97 53.83 8.15 -11.43
CA GLN A 97 54.58 9.35 -11.85
C GLN A 97 54.51 10.42 -10.77
N GLY A 98 54.30 11.70 -11.10
CA GLY A 98 54.21 12.78 -10.11
C GLY A 98 52.87 12.87 -9.35
N ASN A 99 51.94 11.94 -9.55
CA ASN A 99 50.59 12.01 -8.96
C ASN A 99 50.57 11.44 -7.54
N THR A 100 49.62 11.90 -6.73
CA THR A 100 49.34 11.36 -5.38
C THR A 100 48.16 10.39 -5.36
N SER A 101 47.72 9.99 -6.54
CA SER A 101 46.67 9.02 -6.77
C SER A 101 46.96 8.23 -8.05
N LEU A 102 46.56 6.97 -8.07
CA LEU A 102 46.64 6.08 -9.23
C LEU A 102 45.38 5.22 -9.30
N ASP A 103 44.67 5.32 -10.42
CA ASP A 103 43.54 4.46 -10.74
C ASP A 103 44.04 3.22 -11.48
N LEU A 104 43.90 2.05 -10.86
CA LEU A 104 44.21 0.77 -11.47
C LEU A 104 42.92 0.07 -11.89
N THR A 105 42.73 -0.13 -13.20
CA THR A 105 41.57 -0.88 -13.70
C THR A 105 41.61 -2.33 -13.22
N TYR A 106 40.45 -2.97 -13.12
CA TYR A 106 40.35 -4.37 -12.75
C TYR A 106 41.19 -5.24 -13.68
N THR A 107 41.20 -4.93 -14.97
CA THR A 107 42.04 -5.62 -15.95
C THR A 107 43.53 -5.44 -15.68
N ALA A 108 43.97 -4.23 -15.29
CA ALA A 108 45.38 -3.99 -14.96
C ALA A 108 45.81 -4.79 -13.72
N ILE A 109 44.97 -4.82 -12.67
CA ILE A 109 45.24 -5.59 -11.44
C ILE A 109 45.23 -7.09 -11.75
N ASP A 110 44.24 -7.57 -12.50
CA ASP A 110 44.14 -8.99 -12.86
C ASP A 110 45.33 -9.46 -13.70
N ALA A 111 45.69 -8.71 -14.74
CA ALA A 111 46.84 -9.02 -15.60
C ALA A 111 48.15 -9.04 -14.81
N ALA A 112 48.33 -8.09 -13.88
CA ALA A 112 49.51 -8.03 -13.03
C ALA A 112 49.63 -9.25 -12.10
N LEU A 113 48.53 -9.68 -11.47
CA LEU A 113 48.50 -10.89 -10.64
C LEU A 113 48.67 -12.18 -11.47
N SER A 114 48.06 -12.22 -12.67
CA SER A 114 48.22 -13.32 -13.63
C SER A 114 49.68 -13.50 -14.05
N GLY A 115 50.36 -12.41 -14.36
CA GLY A 115 51.78 -12.40 -14.72
C GLY A 115 52.70 -12.91 -13.60
N LYS A 116 52.19 -12.99 -12.36
CA LYS A 116 52.90 -13.58 -11.20
C LYS A 116 52.45 -15.00 -10.87
N GLY A 117 51.65 -15.63 -11.73
CA GLY A 117 51.24 -17.03 -11.59
C GLY A 117 50.14 -17.27 -10.55
N ILE A 118 49.50 -16.22 -10.02
CA ILE A 118 48.31 -16.37 -9.18
C ILE A 118 47.18 -16.91 -10.04
N ALA A 119 46.45 -17.95 -9.63
CA ALA A 119 45.40 -18.56 -10.47
C ALA A 119 44.15 -17.67 -10.60
N ALA A 120 43.36 -17.85 -11.66
CA ALA A 120 42.05 -17.23 -11.80
C ALA A 120 41.13 -17.59 -10.61
N ALA A 121 40.18 -16.71 -10.26
CA ALA A 121 39.32 -16.80 -9.08
C ALA A 121 40.02 -16.85 -7.71
N ALA A 122 41.36 -16.88 -7.65
CA ALA A 122 42.10 -16.96 -6.39
C ALA A 122 41.95 -15.66 -5.58
N VAL A 123 41.82 -15.82 -4.27
CA VAL A 123 41.85 -14.73 -3.29
C VAL A 123 43.29 -14.56 -2.81
N THR A 124 43.83 -13.35 -2.97
CA THR A 124 45.19 -12.99 -2.57
C THR A 124 45.14 -11.84 -1.59
N GLU A 125 45.73 -12.01 -0.42
CA GLU A 125 45.96 -10.92 0.53
C GLU A 125 47.32 -10.27 0.26
N LEU A 126 47.33 -8.96 0.10
CA LEU A 126 48.51 -8.17 -0.21
C LEU A 126 48.73 -7.09 0.84
N ASN A 127 49.98 -6.93 1.26
CA ASN A 127 50.45 -5.68 1.85
C ASN A 127 50.71 -4.72 0.69
N TRP A 128 50.21 -3.49 0.77
CA TRP A 128 50.50 -2.45 -0.20
C TRP A 128 51.01 -1.18 0.46
N SER A 129 51.93 -0.51 -0.24
CA SER A 129 52.49 0.78 0.15
C SER A 129 52.86 1.58 -1.10
N VAL A 130 53.41 2.77 -0.90
CA VAL A 130 53.87 3.66 -1.96
C VAL A 130 55.30 4.05 -1.69
N VAL A 131 56.12 4.00 -2.73
CA VAL A 131 57.50 4.48 -2.71
C VAL A 131 57.55 5.81 -3.47
N ALA A 132 58.09 6.85 -2.84
CA ALA A 132 58.38 8.14 -3.44
C ALA A 132 59.88 8.28 -3.70
N THR A 133 60.26 8.81 -4.86
CA THR A 133 61.66 9.12 -5.19
C THR A 133 61.78 10.43 -5.95
N ASN A 134 62.83 11.20 -5.67
CA ASN A 134 63.21 12.39 -6.42
C ASN A 134 64.55 12.20 -7.17
N GLY A 135 65.00 10.95 -7.34
CA GLY A 135 66.28 10.60 -7.96
C GLY A 135 67.43 10.49 -6.96
N ASP A 136 67.49 11.37 -5.96
CA ASP A 136 68.55 11.37 -4.94
C ASP A 136 68.16 10.58 -3.68
N LYS A 137 66.88 10.63 -3.31
CA LYS A 137 66.32 9.95 -2.14
C LYS A 137 65.10 9.14 -2.52
N THR A 138 64.90 8.06 -1.77
CA THR A 138 63.75 7.19 -1.87
C THR A 138 63.18 6.98 -0.47
N VAL A 139 61.89 7.23 -0.29
CA VAL A 139 61.17 7.05 0.98
C VAL A 139 59.89 6.27 0.72
N MET A 140 59.57 5.32 1.60
CA MET A 140 58.29 4.61 1.58
C MET A 140 57.27 5.34 2.47
N ALA A 141 55.98 5.18 2.18
CA ALA A 141 54.92 5.66 3.06
C ALA A 141 55.08 5.10 4.49
N SER A 142 54.70 5.90 5.48
CA SER A 142 54.91 5.58 6.90
C SER A 142 54.04 4.43 7.40
N ASN A 143 52.90 4.20 6.73
CA ASN A 143 51.96 3.12 6.98
C ASN A 143 51.94 2.13 5.81
N VAL A 144 51.62 0.88 6.13
CA VAL A 144 51.35 -0.20 5.17
C VAL A 144 49.91 -0.63 5.36
N PHE A 145 49.17 -0.76 4.26
CA PHE A 145 47.77 -1.19 4.29
C PHE A 145 47.62 -2.60 3.72
N ILE A 146 46.62 -3.32 4.20
CA ILE A 146 46.27 -4.65 3.71
C ILE A 146 45.12 -4.52 2.72
N ILE A 147 45.20 -5.21 1.60
CA ILE A 147 44.11 -5.33 0.62
C ILE A 147 43.95 -6.81 0.23
N THR A 148 42.71 -7.27 0.20
CA THR A 148 42.35 -8.61 -0.26
C THR A 148 41.79 -8.51 -1.67
N VAL A 149 42.44 -9.13 -2.66
CA VAL A 149 42.01 -9.09 -4.05
C VAL A 149 41.60 -10.49 -4.50
N LYS A 150 40.36 -10.66 -4.97
CA LYS A 150 39.93 -11.85 -5.70
C LYS A 150 40.08 -11.59 -7.20
N ARG A 151 40.90 -12.40 -7.88
CA ARG A 151 41.15 -12.32 -9.33
C ARG A 151 39.88 -12.54 -10.16
N PHE A 152 39.95 -12.20 -11.45
CA PHE A 152 38.88 -12.49 -12.39
C PHE A 152 38.49 -13.97 -12.38
N SER A 153 37.17 -14.19 -12.41
CA SER A 153 36.50 -15.45 -12.67
C SER A 153 35.40 -15.15 -13.70
N ASP A 154 34.17 -15.54 -13.43
CA ASP A 154 32.99 -15.01 -14.12
C ASP A 154 32.64 -13.59 -13.64
N GLY A 155 31.65 -12.98 -14.29
CA GLY A 155 31.20 -11.63 -13.97
C GLY A 155 29.85 -11.32 -14.60
N ALA A 156 29.14 -10.39 -13.98
CA ALA A 156 27.90 -9.84 -14.48
C ALA A 156 27.89 -8.31 -14.28
N SER A 157 27.50 -7.54 -15.30
CA SER A 157 27.47 -6.08 -15.23
C SER A 157 26.36 -5.57 -14.30
N PRO A 158 26.51 -4.38 -13.70
CA PRO A 158 25.43 -3.72 -12.96
C PRO A 158 24.14 -3.60 -13.76
N PHE A 159 23.03 -3.58 -13.05
CA PHE A 159 21.68 -3.50 -13.60
C PHE A 159 20.70 -3.06 -12.50
N GLN A 160 19.47 -2.67 -12.89
CA GLN A 160 18.47 -2.18 -11.96
C GLN A 160 17.08 -2.78 -12.18
N VAL A 161 16.35 -2.97 -11.08
CA VAL A 161 14.92 -3.29 -11.08
C VAL A 161 14.07 -2.12 -11.63
N LEU A 162 12.95 -2.45 -12.26
CA LEU A 162 12.06 -1.48 -12.93
C LEU A 162 10.62 -1.56 -12.42
N ALA A 163 10.04 -2.76 -12.36
CA ALA A 163 8.65 -2.97 -11.94
C ALA A 163 8.52 -4.27 -11.12
N PRO A 164 7.55 -4.37 -10.19
CA PRO A 164 6.69 -3.28 -9.69
C PRO A 164 7.48 -2.14 -9.03
N VAL A 165 7.01 -0.89 -9.19
CA VAL A 165 7.66 0.25 -8.54
C VAL A 165 7.53 0.17 -7.02
N SER A 166 8.50 0.73 -6.30
CA SER A 166 8.50 0.69 -4.84
C SER A 166 7.26 1.40 -4.27
N THR A 167 6.53 0.72 -3.38
CA THR A 167 5.40 1.27 -2.64
C THR A 167 5.34 0.73 -1.21
N LEU A 168 4.84 1.54 -0.29
CA LEU A 168 4.47 1.12 1.08
C LEU A 168 2.95 1.05 1.28
N THR A 169 2.17 1.45 0.27
CA THR A 169 0.72 1.31 0.30
C THR A 169 0.35 -0.13 0.00
N ALA A 170 -0.48 -0.71 0.86
CA ALA A 170 -0.98 -2.07 0.70
C ALA A 170 -1.80 -2.22 -0.60
N GLN A 171 -1.51 -3.27 -1.36
CA GLN A 171 -2.26 -3.67 -2.55
C GLN A 171 -3.00 -4.97 -2.26
N SER A 172 -4.30 -5.00 -2.51
CA SER A 172 -5.09 -6.23 -2.38
C SER A 172 -4.86 -7.15 -3.57
N ILE A 173 -4.57 -8.42 -3.29
CA ILE A 173 -4.52 -9.49 -4.28
C ILE A 173 -5.55 -10.57 -3.95
N ASN A 174 -6.14 -11.18 -4.99
CA ASN A 174 -6.95 -12.39 -4.83
C ASN A 174 -6.02 -13.60 -4.64
N PRO A 175 -5.97 -14.23 -3.45
CA PRO A 175 -5.03 -15.30 -3.16
C PRO A 175 -5.30 -16.59 -3.95
N SER A 176 -6.46 -16.74 -4.59
CA SER A 176 -6.77 -17.91 -5.43
C SER A 176 -6.56 -17.68 -6.92
N SER A 177 -6.23 -16.45 -7.35
CA SER A 177 -6.18 -16.10 -8.77
C SER A 177 -4.93 -16.66 -9.46
N THR A 178 -5.15 -17.50 -10.48
CA THR A 178 -4.09 -18.06 -11.34
C THR A 178 -3.89 -17.24 -12.62
N SER A 179 -4.78 -16.29 -12.92
CA SER A 179 -4.76 -15.45 -14.11
C SER A 179 -4.14 -14.08 -13.84
N ASP A 180 -4.43 -13.50 -12.68
CA ASP A 180 -3.79 -12.27 -12.23
C ASP A 180 -2.34 -12.54 -11.86
N LYS A 181 -1.45 -11.67 -12.29
CA LYS A 181 -0.01 -11.86 -12.20
C LYS A 181 0.73 -10.56 -11.95
N PHE A 182 1.80 -10.66 -11.18
CA PHE A 182 2.85 -9.67 -11.12
C PHE A 182 3.87 -9.93 -12.23
N GLU A 183 4.34 -8.86 -12.85
CA GLU A 183 5.46 -8.89 -13.77
C GLU A 183 6.64 -8.13 -13.15
N PHE A 184 7.59 -8.88 -12.62
CA PHE A 184 8.83 -8.32 -12.09
C PHE A 184 9.80 -8.10 -13.24
N ARG A 185 10.21 -6.85 -13.48
CA ARG A 185 11.01 -6.45 -14.65
C ARG A 185 12.27 -5.72 -14.20
N TRP A 186 13.36 -5.90 -14.93
CA TRP A 186 14.66 -5.25 -14.69
C TRP A 186 15.43 -5.01 -15.99
N THR A 187 16.49 -4.20 -15.95
CA THR A 187 17.40 -4.04 -17.09
C THR A 187 18.33 -5.26 -17.19
N LYS A 188 18.70 -5.66 -18.41
CA LYS A 188 19.56 -6.83 -18.64
C LYS A 188 21.00 -6.58 -18.16
N SER A 189 21.54 -7.50 -17.36
CA SER A 189 22.96 -7.63 -17.07
C SER A 189 23.70 -8.35 -18.20
N LYS A 190 24.98 -8.01 -18.40
CA LYS A 190 25.87 -8.63 -19.38
C LYS A 190 26.90 -9.51 -18.67
N ALA A 191 27.06 -10.75 -19.14
CA ALA A 191 28.13 -11.62 -18.69
C ALA A 191 29.50 -11.08 -19.14
N ALA A 192 30.54 -11.49 -18.43
CA ALA A 192 31.92 -11.33 -18.89
C ALA A 192 32.12 -11.96 -20.28
N GLN A 193 33.05 -11.41 -21.07
CA GLN A 193 33.32 -11.94 -22.40
C GLN A 193 33.82 -13.39 -22.31
N GLY A 194 33.10 -14.30 -22.98
CA GLY A 194 33.41 -15.75 -22.94
C GLY A 194 32.96 -16.46 -21.67
N GLY A 195 32.32 -15.76 -20.72
CA GLY A 195 31.76 -16.34 -19.50
C GLY A 195 30.39 -17.01 -19.70
N PRO A 196 29.88 -17.72 -18.68
CA PRO A 196 28.57 -18.34 -18.70
C PRO A 196 27.44 -17.33 -18.94
N ALA A 197 26.37 -17.79 -19.58
CA ALA A 197 25.16 -16.99 -19.77
C ALA A 197 24.55 -16.56 -18.42
N ILE A 198 23.91 -15.39 -18.41
CA ILE A 198 23.25 -14.88 -17.20
C ILE A 198 21.93 -15.60 -16.97
N THR A 199 21.74 -16.06 -15.74
CA THR A 199 20.41 -16.41 -15.20
C THR A 199 20.04 -15.47 -14.06
N TYR A 200 18.75 -15.33 -13.78
CA TYR A 200 18.21 -14.41 -12.79
C TYR A 200 17.26 -15.11 -11.81
N LYS A 201 17.28 -14.62 -10.57
CA LYS A 201 16.25 -14.91 -9.56
C LYS A 201 15.74 -13.61 -8.96
N VAL A 202 14.42 -13.50 -8.79
CA VAL A 202 13.80 -12.47 -7.96
C VAL A 202 13.84 -12.95 -6.51
N LEU A 203 14.34 -12.10 -5.62
CA LEU A 203 14.50 -12.41 -4.20
C LEU A 203 13.56 -11.52 -3.39
N PHE A 204 12.92 -12.09 -2.37
CA PHE A 204 12.04 -11.38 -1.46
C PHE A 204 12.57 -11.50 -0.03
N ALA A 205 12.39 -10.44 0.76
CA ALA A 205 12.67 -10.39 2.18
C ALA A 205 11.53 -9.67 2.90
N GLU A 206 11.28 -10.03 4.15
CA GLU A 206 10.38 -9.26 5.01
C GLU A 206 11.00 -7.89 5.30
N ARG A 207 10.24 -6.81 5.07
CA ARG A 207 10.68 -5.46 5.38
C ARG A 207 10.48 -5.19 6.88
N LYS A 208 11.58 -5.14 7.62
CA LYS A 208 11.59 -4.77 9.05
C LYS A 208 12.14 -3.37 9.27
N VAL A 209 11.70 -2.73 10.35
CA VAL A 209 12.20 -1.42 10.79
C VAL A 209 12.67 -1.49 12.24
N ASP A 210 13.61 -0.63 12.62
CA ASP A 210 14.00 -0.40 14.00
C ASP A 210 12.93 0.39 14.79
N GLY A 211 13.15 0.61 16.08
CA GLY A 211 12.25 1.38 16.94
C GLY A 211 12.12 2.87 16.55
N ALA A 212 12.96 3.37 15.64
CA ALA A 212 12.89 4.71 15.07
C ALA A 212 12.27 4.74 13.65
N GLY A 213 11.84 3.58 13.12
CA GLY A 213 11.23 3.46 11.80
C GLY A 213 12.22 3.32 10.64
N ASN A 214 13.52 3.18 10.90
CA ASN A 214 14.51 2.99 9.85
C ASN A 214 14.52 1.54 9.35
N PRO A 215 14.61 1.27 8.04
CA PRO A 215 14.72 -0.08 7.51
C PRO A 215 15.94 -0.82 8.06
N LEU A 216 15.74 -2.06 8.52
CA LEU A 216 16.84 -2.95 8.89
C LEU A 216 17.54 -3.47 7.63
N THR A 217 18.84 -3.75 7.74
CA THR A 217 19.63 -4.35 6.65
C THR A 217 19.12 -5.75 6.31
N ILE A 218 19.03 -6.04 5.01
CA ILE A 218 18.59 -7.33 4.48
C ILE A 218 19.82 -8.17 4.11
N ASP A 219 19.86 -9.43 4.54
CA ASP A 219 20.82 -10.42 4.06
C ASP A 219 20.27 -11.18 2.85
N TRP A 220 20.66 -10.74 1.65
CA TRP A 220 20.24 -11.37 0.40
C TRP A 220 20.88 -12.73 0.12
N ASN A 221 21.77 -13.22 1.00
CA ASN A 221 22.21 -14.62 0.95
C ASN A 221 21.15 -15.56 1.55
N ASN A 222 20.27 -15.04 2.40
CA ASN A 222 19.20 -15.76 3.07
C ASN A 222 17.86 -15.03 2.85
N PRO A 223 17.36 -14.98 1.60
CA PRO A 223 16.07 -14.35 1.31
C PRO A 223 14.93 -15.14 1.98
N LEU A 224 13.80 -14.47 2.19
CA LEU A 224 12.55 -15.09 2.66
C LEU A 224 12.09 -16.19 1.68
N PHE A 225 12.12 -15.88 0.39
CA PHE A 225 11.96 -16.84 -0.71
C PHE A 225 12.51 -16.23 -2.02
N SER A 226 12.62 -17.07 -3.06
CA SER A 226 13.07 -16.64 -4.38
C SER A 226 12.27 -17.30 -5.50
N VAL A 227 12.14 -16.62 -6.63
CA VAL A 227 11.51 -17.15 -7.85
C VAL A 227 12.46 -16.99 -9.02
N ASP A 228 12.63 -18.05 -9.81
CA ASP A 228 13.42 -17.99 -11.06
C ASP A 228 12.77 -17.03 -12.05
N ALA A 229 13.59 -16.34 -12.84
CA ALA A 229 13.07 -15.57 -13.98
C ALA A 229 12.45 -16.49 -15.05
N ASP A 230 11.63 -15.89 -15.90
CA ASP A 230 10.99 -16.58 -17.01
C ASP A 230 12.05 -17.14 -17.98
N ASN A 231 11.62 -18.05 -18.86
CA ASN A 231 12.50 -18.70 -19.84
C ASN A 231 13.74 -19.36 -19.19
N SER A 232 13.47 -20.21 -18.18
CA SER A 232 14.48 -20.93 -17.41
C SER A 232 15.55 -20.00 -16.78
N GLY A 233 15.12 -18.84 -16.29
CA GLY A 233 15.97 -17.87 -15.64
C GLY A 233 16.66 -16.88 -16.56
N THR A 234 16.52 -16.95 -17.88
CA THR A 234 17.33 -16.13 -18.81
C THR A 234 16.69 -14.80 -19.21
N ASP A 235 15.38 -14.64 -18.98
CA ASP A 235 14.67 -13.40 -19.30
C ASP A 235 14.91 -12.32 -18.24
N SER A 236 14.66 -11.07 -18.63
CA SER A 236 14.65 -9.90 -17.72
C SER A 236 13.25 -9.63 -17.17
N LEU A 237 12.53 -10.71 -16.93
CA LEU A 237 11.14 -10.78 -16.49
C LEU A 237 10.97 -12.01 -15.60
N ALA A 238 10.25 -11.87 -14.49
CA ALA A 238 9.66 -13.00 -13.80
C ALA A 238 8.16 -12.77 -13.65
N THR A 239 7.38 -13.74 -14.07
CA THR A 239 5.92 -13.71 -13.97
C THR A 239 5.48 -14.53 -12.76
N ILE A 240 4.81 -13.90 -11.79
CA ILE A 240 4.33 -14.57 -10.57
C ILE A 240 2.82 -14.38 -10.47
N SER A 241 2.04 -15.45 -10.55
CA SER A 241 0.59 -15.37 -10.33
C SER A 241 0.27 -14.93 -8.89
N TYR A 242 -0.89 -14.30 -8.67
CA TYR A 242 -1.30 -13.91 -7.32
C TYR A 242 -1.45 -15.12 -6.39
N LYS A 243 -1.93 -16.26 -6.93
CA LYS A 243 -1.96 -17.53 -6.19
C LYS A 243 -0.56 -17.98 -5.78
N GLN A 244 0.38 -18.03 -6.72
CA GLN A 244 1.76 -18.44 -6.40
C GLN A 244 2.40 -17.52 -5.35
N MET A 245 2.22 -16.20 -5.47
CA MET A 245 2.68 -15.24 -4.46
C MET A 245 2.03 -15.50 -3.10
N SER A 246 0.73 -15.77 -3.06
CA SER A 246 0.00 -16.09 -1.84
C SER A 246 0.50 -17.38 -1.18
N ASP A 247 0.77 -18.42 -1.97
CA ASP A 247 1.30 -19.71 -1.52
C ASP A 247 2.70 -19.52 -0.92
N LEU A 248 3.60 -18.81 -1.62
CA LEU A 248 4.95 -18.47 -1.14
C LEU A 248 4.92 -17.68 0.17
N LEU A 249 4.01 -16.70 0.30
CA LEU A 249 3.85 -15.96 1.55
C LEU A 249 3.35 -16.83 2.70
N SER A 250 2.45 -17.77 2.42
CA SER A 250 1.94 -18.70 3.43
C SER A 250 3.02 -19.66 3.90
N GLU A 251 3.82 -20.21 2.98
CA GLU A 251 4.99 -21.04 3.29
C GLU A 251 6.04 -20.26 4.10
N ALA A 252 6.19 -18.95 3.82
CA ALA A 252 7.04 -18.04 4.56
C ALA A 252 6.48 -17.61 5.93
N GLY A 253 5.34 -18.14 6.37
CA GLY A 253 4.75 -17.90 7.69
C GLY A 253 3.71 -16.79 7.76
N PHE A 254 3.40 -16.12 6.65
CA PHE A 254 2.29 -15.15 6.58
C PHE A 254 0.98 -15.92 6.38
N THR A 255 0.46 -16.55 7.42
CA THR A 255 -0.75 -17.40 7.34
C THR A 255 -2.07 -16.63 7.50
N ASN A 256 -2.02 -15.43 8.09
CA ASN A 256 -3.19 -14.56 8.23
C ASN A 256 -3.34 -13.67 6.96
N LEU A 257 -4.26 -14.04 6.05
CA LEU A 257 -4.37 -13.44 4.72
C LEU A 257 -4.70 -11.93 4.73
N PRO A 258 -5.64 -11.43 5.56
CA PRO A 258 -5.95 -10.00 5.66
C PRO A 258 -4.85 -9.14 6.29
N VAL A 259 -3.84 -9.73 6.95
CA VAL A 259 -2.73 -8.95 7.51
C VAL A 259 -1.74 -8.60 6.39
N PRO A 260 -1.46 -7.31 6.14
CA PRO A 260 -0.54 -6.91 5.07
C PRO A 260 0.87 -7.49 5.27
N ALA A 261 1.39 -8.16 4.24
CA ALA A 261 2.78 -8.58 4.17
C ALA A 261 3.63 -7.44 3.59
N SER A 262 4.52 -6.85 4.39
CA SER A 262 5.46 -5.82 3.94
C SER A 262 6.77 -6.48 3.49
N LEU A 263 7.08 -6.34 2.21
CA LEU A 263 8.21 -7.01 1.57
C LEU A 263 9.15 -5.99 0.93
N THR A 264 10.43 -6.33 0.91
CA THR A 264 11.42 -5.73 0.02
C THR A 264 11.87 -6.81 -0.96
N TRP A 265 12.03 -6.45 -2.23
CA TRP A 265 12.47 -7.37 -3.27
C TRP A 265 13.60 -6.79 -4.11
N THR A 266 14.43 -7.69 -4.62
CA THR A 266 15.53 -7.38 -5.55
C THR A 266 15.70 -8.52 -6.56
N VAL A 267 16.66 -8.38 -7.46
CA VAL A 267 17.04 -9.42 -8.42
C VAL A 267 18.52 -9.71 -8.27
N VAL A 268 18.88 -10.99 -8.33
CA VAL A 268 20.27 -11.45 -8.46
C VAL A 268 20.49 -12.02 -9.86
N ALA A 269 21.49 -11.50 -10.56
CA ALA A 269 22.03 -12.04 -11.80
C ALA A 269 23.20 -12.98 -11.47
N MET A 270 23.21 -14.16 -12.07
CA MET A 270 24.19 -15.21 -11.83
C MET A 270 24.93 -15.53 -13.12
N SER A 271 26.26 -15.58 -13.07
CA SER A 271 27.14 -16.07 -14.16
C SER A 271 28.14 -17.04 -13.53
N GLY A 272 27.97 -18.34 -13.75
CA GLY A 272 28.71 -19.35 -12.98
C GLY A 272 28.52 -19.14 -11.47
N ASP A 273 29.62 -18.96 -10.73
CA ASP A 273 29.60 -18.70 -9.28
C ASP A 273 29.42 -17.20 -8.93
N TRP A 274 29.45 -16.31 -9.93
CA TRP A 274 29.26 -14.87 -9.71
C TRP A 274 27.81 -14.56 -9.36
N LYS A 275 27.60 -13.69 -8.36
CA LYS A 275 26.31 -13.09 -8.02
C LYS A 275 26.41 -11.57 -8.09
N GLN A 276 25.65 -10.96 -9.00
CA GLN A 276 25.45 -9.52 -9.08
C GLN A 276 24.03 -9.21 -8.61
N TYR A 277 23.89 -8.47 -7.52
CA TYR A 277 22.59 -7.93 -7.13
C TYR A 277 22.29 -6.67 -7.94
N SER A 278 21.00 -6.41 -8.16
CA SER A 278 20.53 -5.14 -8.71
C SER A 278 20.99 -3.97 -7.83
N ASP A 279 21.32 -2.84 -8.46
CA ASP A 279 21.78 -1.61 -7.80
C ASP A 279 20.72 -1.03 -6.86
N TYR A 280 19.45 -1.37 -7.08
CA TYR A 280 18.32 -0.97 -6.27
C TYR A 280 17.45 -2.16 -5.85
N SER A 281 16.70 -1.97 -4.78
CA SER A 281 15.62 -2.84 -4.32
C SER A 281 14.32 -2.03 -4.19
N ASN A 282 13.19 -2.66 -4.43
CA ASN A 282 11.87 -2.03 -4.31
C ASN A 282 11.08 -2.64 -3.16
N ASN A 283 10.15 -1.86 -2.59
CA ASN A 283 9.20 -2.35 -1.60
C ASN A 283 7.86 -2.69 -2.25
N ILE A 284 7.17 -3.68 -1.69
CA ILE A 284 5.77 -3.99 -2.02
C ILE A 284 5.05 -4.41 -0.74
N VAL A 285 3.79 -3.98 -0.58
CA VAL A 285 2.95 -4.37 0.55
C VAL A 285 1.71 -5.05 0.01
N LEU A 286 1.44 -6.29 0.43
CA LEU A 286 0.38 -7.12 -0.13
C LEU A 286 -0.63 -7.51 0.95
N THR A 287 -1.90 -7.24 0.70
CA THR A 287 -3.02 -7.79 1.48
C THR A 287 -3.68 -8.88 0.66
N ARG A 288 -3.92 -10.07 1.23
CA ARG A 288 -4.55 -11.17 0.51
C ARG A 288 -6.03 -11.19 0.87
N GLU A 289 -6.87 -10.86 -0.09
CA GLU A 289 -8.30 -10.66 0.10
C GLU A 289 -9.08 -11.60 -0.83
N ILE A 290 -9.92 -12.46 -0.25
CA ILE A 290 -10.93 -13.21 -0.99
C ILE A 290 -12.14 -12.28 -1.17
N LYS A 291 -12.67 -12.20 -2.39
CA LYS A 291 -13.86 -11.42 -2.71
C LYS A 291 -14.98 -12.37 -3.08
N MET A 292 -16.20 -12.03 -2.67
CA MET A 292 -17.40 -12.76 -3.07
C MET A 292 -18.44 -11.83 -3.67
N TYR A 293 -19.17 -12.36 -4.65
CA TYR A 293 -20.23 -11.68 -5.36
C TYR A 293 -21.45 -12.59 -5.49
N ILE A 294 -22.65 -11.99 -5.60
CA ILE A 294 -23.87 -12.71 -6.01
C ILE A 294 -24.27 -12.36 -7.44
N VAL A 295 -24.85 -13.31 -8.14
CA VAL A 295 -25.38 -13.17 -9.51
C VAL A 295 -26.59 -14.09 -9.69
N GLY A 296 -27.51 -13.75 -10.58
CA GLY A 296 -28.60 -14.62 -11.02
C GLY A 296 -29.94 -13.92 -11.20
N SER A 297 -30.92 -14.60 -11.79
CA SER A 297 -32.23 -14.03 -12.11
C SER A 297 -33.03 -13.59 -10.88
N ALA A 298 -32.70 -14.09 -9.69
CA ALA A 298 -33.28 -13.63 -8.43
C ALA A 298 -32.68 -12.30 -7.94
N THR A 299 -31.49 -11.92 -8.43
CA THR A 299 -30.72 -10.76 -7.97
C THR A 299 -31.02 -9.50 -8.81
N PRO A 300 -30.73 -8.28 -8.31
CA PRO A 300 -31.04 -7.03 -9.02
C PRO A 300 -30.47 -6.93 -10.45
N ASN A 301 -29.30 -7.54 -10.69
CA ASN A 301 -28.57 -7.42 -11.95
C ASN A 301 -28.64 -8.68 -12.83
N GLY A 302 -29.49 -9.65 -12.47
CA GLY A 302 -29.68 -10.86 -13.28
C GLY A 302 -28.41 -11.71 -13.40
N TRP A 303 -28.30 -12.44 -14.52
CA TRP A 303 -27.16 -13.31 -14.85
C TRP A 303 -25.95 -12.56 -15.46
N ASP A 304 -25.87 -11.23 -15.32
CA ASP A 304 -24.72 -10.46 -15.79
C ASP A 304 -23.59 -10.49 -14.75
N ALA A 305 -22.60 -11.37 -14.95
CA ALA A 305 -21.45 -11.48 -14.06
C ALA A 305 -20.64 -10.18 -13.96
N SER A 306 -20.59 -9.37 -15.02
CA SER A 306 -19.87 -8.10 -15.01
C SER A 306 -20.50 -7.08 -14.06
N GLN A 307 -21.78 -7.29 -13.71
CA GLN A 307 -22.57 -6.50 -12.77
C GLN A 307 -22.89 -7.29 -11.49
N ALA A 308 -22.23 -8.42 -11.24
CA ALA A 308 -22.42 -9.18 -10.00
C ALA A 308 -22.12 -8.30 -8.78
N ILE A 309 -22.92 -8.45 -7.71
CA ILE A 309 -22.89 -7.52 -6.57
C ILE A 309 -21.95 -8.06 -5.50
N ARG A 310 -20.96 -7.25 -5.11
CA ARG A 310 -19.97 -7.62 -4.09
C ARG A 310 -20.62 -7.76 -2.71
N MET A 311 -20.29 -8.85 -2.02
CA MET A 311 -20.69 -9.14 -0.65
C MET A 311 -19.73 -8.49 0.37
N ILE A 312 -20.24 -8.27 1.59
CA ILE A 312 -19.47 -7.80 2.75
C ILE A 312 -18.69 -8.98 3.31
N ALA A 313 -17.40 -8.81 3.59
CA ALA A 313 -16.60 -9.83 4.28
C ALA A 313 -16.92 -9.81 5.78
N ASP A 314 -17.09 -10.98 6.38
CA ASP A 314 -17.27 -11.12 7.82
C ASP A 314 -15.94 -10.86 8.53
N GLY A 315 -15.88 -9.79 9.32
CA GLY A 315 -14.66 -9.37 10.03
C GLY A 315 -14.21 -10.34 11.13
N SER A 316 -15.10 -11.22 11.60
CA SER A 316 -14.82 -12.20 12.65
C SER A 316 -14.49 -13.58 12.10
N ASN A 317 -14.93 -13.88 10.87
CA ASN A 317 -14.81 -15.20 10.26
C ASN A 317 -14.24 -15.09 8.85
N PHE A 318 -12.91 -15.21 8.73
CA PHE A 318 -12.25 -15.22 7.43
C PHE A 318 -12.85 -16.29 6.49
N GLY A 319 -13.14 -15.94 5.24
CA GLY A 319 -13.78 -16.86 4.27
C GLY A 319 -15.31 -16.89 4.35
N VAL A 320 -15.92 -16.09 5.22
CA VAL A 320 -17.37 -15.90 5.31
C VAL A 320 -17.72 -14.52 4.76
N PHE A 321 -18.81 -14.46 3.99
CA PHE A 321 -19.31 -13.22 3.40
C PHE A 321 -20.81 -13.15 3.54
N TYR A 322 -21.36 -11.94 3.66
CA TYR A 322 -22.79 -11.74 3.75
C TYR A 322 -23.24 -10.48 3.01
N MET A 323 -24.54 -10.39 2.75
CA MET A 323 -25.17 -9.15 2.28
C MET A 323 -26.67 -9.17 2.56
N TYR A 324 -27.29 -8.00 2.61
CA TYR A 324 -28.73 -7.83 2.64
C TYR A 324 -29.23 -7.43 1.26
N VAL A 325 -30.12 -8.21 0.67
CA VAL A 325 -30.58 -8.00 -0.70
C VAL A 325 -32.01 -8.48 -0.87
N TYR A 326 -32.77 -7.77 -1.71
CA TYR A 326 -34.07 -8.26 -2.15
C TYR A 326 -33.88 -9.31 -3.23
N LEU A 327 -34.41 -10.51 -3.01
CA LEU A 327 -34.41 -11.60 -3.98
C LEU A 327 -35.82 -11.89 -4.48
N ILE A 328 -35.93 -12.23 -5.77
CA ILE A 328 -37.21 -12.58 -6.43
C ILE A 328 -37.47 -14.07 -6.24
N GLY A 329 -38.64 -14.43 -5.70
CA GLY A 329 -39.09 -15.81 -5.56
C GLY A 329 -39.39 -16.48 -6.91
N GLY A 330 -39.18 -17.79 -6.98
CA GLY A 330 -39.28 -18.58 -8.21
C GLY A 330 -38.10 -18.40 -9.17
N GLN A 331 -37.05 -17.68 -8.75
CA GLN A 331 -35.85 -17.41 -9.52
C GLN A 331 -34.61 -18.01 -8.82
N GLU A 332 -33.43 -17.84 -9.41
CA GLU A 332 -32.22 -18.52 -8.94
C GLU A 332 -31.01 -17.57 -8.84
N MET A 333 -30.00 -18.00 -8.09
CA MET A 333 -28.73 -17.30 -7.93
C MET A 333 -27.51 -18.24 -7.86
N LYS A 334 -26.31 -17.67 -8.04
CA LYS A 334 -25.00 -18.27 -7.77
C LYS A 334 -24.10 -17.24 -7.08
N PHE A 335 -22.95 -17.74 -6.64
CA PHE A 335 -21.88 -17.00 -6.02
C PHE A 335 -20.65 -16.99 -6.92
N LEU A 336 -19.90 -15.88 -7.00
CA LEU A 336 -18.67 -15.77 -7.81
C LEU A 336 -17.49 -15.22 -6.99
N ASN A 337 -16.25 -15.62 -7.29
CA ASN A 337 -15.04 -15.03 -6.69
C ASN A 337 -14.56 -13.74 -7.40
N GLY A 338 -15.31 -13.31 -8.41
CA GLY A 338 -15.03 -12.16 -9.25
C GLY A 338 -16.23 -11.84 -10.14
N GLN A 339 -16.10 -10.87 -11.02
CA GLN A 339 -17.18 -10.43 -11.93
C GLN A 339 -17.09 -11.13 -13.30
N ALA A 340 -16.82 -12.44 -13.29
CA ALA A 340 -16.74 -13.29 -14.48
C ALA A 340 -17.16 -14.72 -14.14
N PHE A 341 -17.74 -15.43 -15.12
CA PHE A 341 -18.01 -16.87 -15.02
C PHE A 341 -16.82 -17.70 -15.51
N PRO A 342 -16.67 -18.95 -15.02
CA PRO A 342 -15.88 -19.96 -15.72
C PRO A 342 -16.34 -20.11 -17.19
N PRO A 343 -15.44 -20.42 -18.14
CA PRO A 343 -14.04 -20.81 -17.95
C PRO A 343 -13.04 -19.63 -17.98
N ALA A 344 -13.48 -18.39 -17.70
CA ALA A 344 -12.53 -17.28 -17.59
C ALA A 344 -11.43 -17.63 -16.57
N ALA A 345 -10.17 -17.36 -16.92
CA ALA A 345 -9.05 -17.82 -16.13
C ALA A 345 -9.11 -17.26 -14.69
N GLY A 346 -9.01 -18.14 -13.69
CA GLY A 346 -9.12 -17.78 -12.27
C GLY A 346 -10.55 -17.54 -11.75
N ALA A 347 -11.56 -17.51 -12.63
CA ALA A 347 -12.96 -17.41 -12.22
C ALA A 347 -13.43 -18.74 -11.64
N VAL A 348 -14.14 -18.66 -10.52
CA VAL A 348 -14.81 -19.77 -9.86
C VAL A 348 -16.22 -19.31 -9.51
N ASP A 349 -17.19 -20.15 -9.78
CA ASP A 349 -18.55 -19.99 -9.30
C ASP A 349 -18.92 -21.10 -8.32
N TRP A 350 -19.85 -20.78 -7.42
CA TRP A 350 -20.42 -21.74 -6.49
C TRP A 350 -21.93 -21.70 -6.60
N GLY A 351 -22.53 -22.88 -6.47
CA GLY A 351 -23.97 -23.07 -6.43
C GLY A 351 -24.37 -24.05 -5.33
N MET A 352 -25.60 -24.52 -5.42
CA MET A 352 -26.12 -25.54 -4.52
C MET A 352 -25.47 -26.89 -4.82
N GLY A 353 -24.93 -27.53 -3.79
CA GLY A 353 -24.39 -28.89 -3.85
C GLY A 353 -25.48 -29.95 -3.70
N SER A 354 -25.28 -30.92 -2.80
CA SER A 354 -26.18 -32.06 -2.62
C SER A 354 -27.58 -31.71 -2.12
N GLY A 355 -27.81 -30.49 -1.64
CA GLY A 355 -29.12 -30.02 -1.21
C GLY A 355 -29.12 -28.57 -0.72
N PRO A 356 -30.29 -28.04 -0.32
CA PRO A 356 -30.40 -26.68 0.20
C PRO A 356 -29.45 -26.42 1.37
N GLY A 357 -28.71 -25.31 1.30
CA GLY A 357 -27.70 -24.91 2.28
C GLY A 357 -26.30 -25.51 2.06
N GLU A 358 -26.15 -26.50 1.17
CA GLU A 358 -24.85 -27.07 0.78
C GLU A 358 -24.26 -26.28 -0.38
N LEU A 359 -22.99 -25.87 -0.29
CA LEU A 359 -22.28 -25.14 -1.33
C LEU A 359 -21.27 -26.07 -2.03
N THR A 360 -21.17 -26.00 -3.36
CA THR A 360 -20.07 -26.65 -4.12
C THR A 360 -19.65 -25.77 -5.29
N ALA A 361 -18.38 -25.91 -5.69
CA ALA A 361 -17.82 -25.30 -6.90
C ALA A 361 -17.86 -26.23 -8.12
N ASP A 362 -18.07 -27.53 -7.89
CA ASP A 362 -18.08 -28.55 -8.94
C ASP A 362 -19.41 -29.31 -8.93
N GLY A 363 -20.04 -29.44 -10.10
CA GLY A 363 -21.28 -30.20 -10.30
C GLY A 363 -22.51 -29.57 -9.61
N GLU A 364 -22.43 -28.28 -9.35
CA GLU A 364 -23.41 -27.45 -8.68
C GLU A 364 -24.69 -27.23 -9.50
N SER A 365 -25.80 -27.10 -8.80
CA SER A 365 -27.04 -26.52 -9.34
C SER A 365 -27.13 -25.04 -8.96
N ASN A 366 -27.98 -24.27 -9.65
CA ASN A 366 -28.29 -22.92 -9.19
C ASN A 366 -29.03 -22.96 -7.84
N ILE A 367 -28.86 -21.92 -7.02
CA ILE A 367 -29.56 -21.80 -5.74
C ILE A 367 -30.94 -21.18 -5.99
N GLY A 368 -31.99 -21.99 -5.82
CA GLY A 368 -33.37 -21.52 -5.99
C GLY A 368 -33.87 -20.68 -4.82
N ILE A 369 -34.58 -19.59 -5.12
CA ILE A 369 -35.22 -18.70 -4.14
C ILE A 369 -36.72 -18.98 -4.12
N ALA A 370 -37.23 -19.48 -3.00
CA ALA A 370 -38.63 -19.91 -2.92
C ALA A 370 -39.64 -18.75 -2.87
N THR A 371 -39.30 -17.67 -2.17
CA THR A 371 -40.24 -16.56 -1.91
C THR A 371 -39.54 -15.23 -2.08
N SER A 372 -40.23 -14.26 -2.70
CA SER A 372 -39.70 -12.91 -2.82
C SER A 372 -39.59 -12.25 -1.46
N GLY A 373 -38.48 -11.57 -1.20
CA GLY A 373 -38.27 -10.89 0.07
C GLY A 373 -36.86 -10.36 0.22
N VAL A 374 -36.64 -9.64 1.32
CA VAL A 374 -35.31 -9.20 1.71
C VAL A 374 -34.66 -10.34 2.48
N TYR A 375 -33.49 -10.77 2.02
CA TYR A 375 -32.69 -11.81 2.65
C TYR A 375 -31.38 -11.22 3.15
N ARG A 376 -30.91 -11.71 4.29
CA ARG A 376 -29.47 -11.77 4.52
C ARG A 376 -28.98 -13.06 3.86
N VAL A 377 -28.15 -12.92 2.84
CA VAL A 377 -27.49 -14.03 2.18
C VAL A 377 -26.11 -14.18 2.81
N THR A 378 -25.76 -15.37 3.28
CA THR A 378 -24.43 -15.66 3.85
C THR A 378 -23.78 -16.82 3.07
N VAL A 379 -22.52 -16.69 2.69
CA VAL A 379 -21.70 -17.76 2.13
C VAL A 379 -20.54 -18.06 3.07
N ASP A 380 -20.31 -19.34 3.36
CA ASP A 380 -19.27 -19.84 4.26
C ASP A 380 -18.39 -20.81 3.48
N LEU A 381 -17.25 -20.31 3.00
CA LEU A 381 -16.30 -21.11 2.23
C LEU A 381 -15.50 -22.09 3.10
N ASN A 382 -15.50 -21.93 4.42
CA ASN A 382 -14.79 -22.84 5.32
C ASN A 382 -15.55 -24.14 5.51
N ASN A 383 -16.88 -24.04 5.65
CA ASN A 383 -17.76 -25.19 5.84
C ASN A 383 -18.49 -25.61 4.56
N MET A 384 -18.24 -24.91 3.45
CA MET A 384 -18.94 -25.11 2.17
C MET A 384 -20.46 -25.07 2.35
N LYS A 385 -20.96 -23.99 2.98
CA LYS A 385 -22.39 -23.75 3.21
C LYS A 385 -22.83 -22.41 2.64
N TYR A 386 -24.13 -22.29 2.39
CA TYR A 386 -24.79 -20.99 2.24
C TYR A 386 -26.05 -20.93 3.11
N TYR A 387 -26.46 -19.71 3.45
CA TYR A 387 -27.62 -19.45 4.28
C TYR A 387 -28.47 -18.34 3.65
N LEU A 388 -29.79 -18.55 3.68
CA LEU A 388 -30.80 -17.57 3.28
C LEU A 388 -31.62 -17.23 4.53
N GLN A 389 -31.22 -16.19 5.25
CA GLN A 389 -31.92 -15.72 6.44
C GLN A 389 -32.83 -14.54 6.12
N THR A 390 -33.82 -14.26 6.97
CA THR A 390 -34.62 -13.04 6.87
C THR A 390 -33.70 -11.82 6.94
N GLY A 391 -33.77 -10.96 5.92
CA GLY A 391 -33.01 -9.71 5.89
C GLY A 391 -33.83 -8.58 6.47
N ARG A 392 -33.42 -8.08 7.64
CA ARG A 392 -34.08 -6.99 8.37
C ARG A 392 -33.05 -6.24 9.20
N MET A 393 -33.40 -5.07 9.71
CA MET A 393 -32.55 -4.26 10.57
C MET A 393 -33.41 -3.51 11.58
N ALA A 394 -32.93 -3.34 12.81
CA ALA A 394 -33.60 -2.58 13.86
C ALA A 394 -32.61 -1.89 14.78
N THR A 395 -33.10 -0.91 15.56
CA THR A 395 -32.34 -0.39 16.71
C THR A 395 -32.69 -1.18 17.98
N VAL A 396 -31.71 -1.38 18.87
CA VAL A 396 -31.88 -2.03 20.16
C VAL A 396 -30.99 -1.35 21.20
N GLY A 397 -31.51 -1.00 22.38
CA GLY A 397 -30.72 -0.50 23.49
C GLY A 397 -31.39 0.60 24.31
N GLY A 398 -30.71 1.07 25.36
CA GLY A 398 -31.28 2.00 26.34
C GLY A 398 -31.69 3.37 25.79
N ALA A 399 -31.15 3.77 24.62
CA ALA A 399 -31.57 4.98 23.93
C ALA A 399 -32.92 4.83 23.20
N THR A 400 -33.33 3.60 22.90
CA THR A 400 -34.54 3.29 22.13
C THR A 400 -35.70 2.96 23.07
N ILE A 401 -36.94 3.01 22.56
CA ILE A 401 -38.14 2.67 23.35
C ILE A 401 -38.21 1.18 23.72
N ALA A 402 -37.53 0.32 22.97
CA ALA A 402 -37.54 -1.13 23.19
C ALA A 402 -36.51 -1.56 24.25
N GLY A 403 -35.54 -0.72 24.61
CA GLY A 403 -34.46 -1.10 25.51
C GLY A 403 -33.58 -2.20 24.93
N TRP A 404 -32.82 -2.89 25.80
CA TRP A 404 -31.93 -4.00 25.43
C TRP A 404 -32.68 -5.34 25.26
N ASP A 405 -33.82 -5.33 24.54
CA ASP A 405 -34.71 -6.49 24.33
C ASP A 405 -34.86 -6.81 22.83
N PRO A 406 -33.95 -7.60 22.22
CA PRO A 406 -34.05 -7.97 20.80
C PRO A 406 -35.38 -8.60 20.37
N PRO A 407 -36.04 -9.48 21.14
CA PRO A 407 -37.38 -9.96 20.79
C PRO A 407 -38.41 -8.84 20.58
N GLY A 408 -38.28 -7.72 21.30
CA GLY A 408 -39.21 -6.60 21.26
C GLY A 408 -38.99 -5.61 20.11
N VAL A 409 -37.87 -5.68 19.37
CA VAL A 409 -37.52 -4.64 18.37
C VAL A 409 -38.17 -4.84 17.01
N PHE A 410 -38.66 -6.04 16.71
CA PHE A 410 -39.39 -6.33 15.48
C PHE A 410 -40.88 -6.50 15.78
N PRO A 411 -41.79 -5.63 15.27
CA PRO A 411 -41.56 -4.55 14.30
C PRO A 411 -41.31 -3.16 14.92
N SER A 412 -41.28 -3.02 16.26
CA SER A 412 -41.38 -1.72 16.95
C SER A 412 -40.25 -0.72 16.62
N GLN A 413 -39.06 -1.21 16.28
CA GLN A 413 -37.87 -0.45 15.92
C GLN A 413 -37.31 -0.89 14.56
N GLU A 414 -38.10 -1.58 13.74
CA GLU A 414 -37.68 -2.16 12.47
C GLU A 414 -37.57 -1.11 11.35
N PHE A 415 -36.46 -1.15 10.63
CA PHE A 415 -36.11 -0.27 9.53
C PHE A 415 -36.82 -0.69 8.25
N GLY A 416 -37.00 0.26 7.34
CA GLY A 416 -37.32 -0.01 5.94
C GLY A 416 -36.09 -0.49 5.18
N PHE A 417 -36.27 -1.51 4.34
CA PHE A 417 -35.25 -1.87 3.36
C PHE A 417 -35.24 -0.83 2.25
N ALA A 418 -34.12 -0.14 2.11
CA ALA A 418 -34.00 0.96 1.19
C ALA A 418 -33.29 0.60 -0.14
N GLY A 419 -32.45 -0.42 -0.08
CA GLY A 419 -31.69 -0.91 -1.21
C GLY A 419 -30.75 -2.00 -0.74
N THR A 420 -30.05 -2.65 -1.66
CA THR A 420 -29.03 -3.65 -1.30
C THR A 420 -28.05 -3.05 -0.30
N ASN A 421 -27.91 -3.70 0.85
CA ASN A 421 -27.15 -3.23 2.00
C ASN A 421 -27.50 -1.81 2.48
N LEU A 422 -28.77 -1.39 2.41
CA LEU A 422 -29.18 -0.06 2.87
C LEU A 422 -30.51 -0.15 3.61
N PHE A 423 -30.55 0.34 4.85
CA PHE A 423 -31.76 0.39 5.66
C PHE A 423 -31.91 1.75 6.31
N LEU A 424 -33.16 2.20 6.45
CA LEU A 424 -33.50 3.46 7.10
C LEU A 424 -34.68 3.27 8.04
N GLY A 425 -34.58 3.80 9.26
CA GLY A 425 -35.68 3.86 10.21
C GLY A 425 -35.82 5.24 10.84
N VAL A 426 -37.03 5.55 11.32
CA VAL A 426 -37.35 6.81 12.00
C VAL A 426 -38.04 6.50 13.31
N PHE A 427 -37.41 6.85 14.43
CA PHE A 427 -37.87 6.47 15.77
C PHE A 427 -37.72 7.61 16.76
N ASP A 428 -38.55 7.59 17.81
CA ASP A 428 -38.37 8.45 18.98
C ASP A 428 -37.31 7.83 19.90
N PHE A 429 -36.33 8.64 20.31
CA PHE A 429 -35.28 8.25 21.25
C PHE A 429 -35.50 8.89 22.61
N ASN A 430 -35.08 8.20 23.68
CA ASN A 430 -35.20 8.65 25.07
C ASN A 430 -34.14 9.69 25.46
N GLY A 431 -33.02 9.77 24.72
CA GLY A 431 -31.88 10.63 25.02
C GLY A 431 -30.89 10.04 26.04
N GLY A 432 -29.60 10.37 25.88
CA GLY A 432 -28.57 10.18 26.92
C GLY A 432 -28.10 8.76 27.23
N ASN A 433 -28.49 7.76 26.42
CA ASN A 433 -28.09 6.36 26.55
C ASN A 433 -27.49 5.85 25.23
N ASP A 434 -26.99 4.61 25.23
CA ASP A 434 -26.45 3.97 24.04
C ASP A 434 -27.44 2.96 23.42
N PHE A 435 -27.16 2.58 22.17
CA PHE A 435 -27.88 1.55 21.43
C PHE A 435 -26.95 0.77 20.48
N LYS A 436 -27.51 -0.23 19.79
CA LYS A 436 -26.90 -1.00 18.72
C LYS A 436 -27.89 -1.16 17.56
N LEU A 437 -27.38 -1.58 16.41
CA LEU A 437 -28.20 -2.06 15.30
C LEU A 437 -28.20 -3.58 15.29
N ILE A 438 -29.31 -4.21 14.94
CA ILE A 438 -29.46 -5.67 15.00
C ILE A 438 -30.35 -6.19 13.88
N ASP A 439 -30.04 -7.37 13.34
CA ASP A 439 -30.81 -7.98 12.23
C ASP A 439 -31.71 -9.16 12.63
N GLY A 440 -31.79 -9.46 13.93
CA GLY A 440 -32.57 -10.56 14.47
C GLY A 440 -33.07 -10.32 15.89
N ASP A 441 -33.92 -11.21 16.35
CA ASP A 441 -34.67 -11.12 17.62
C ASP A 441 -33.96 -11.81 18.79
N SER A 442 -32.66 -12.06 18.66
CA SER A 442 -31.83 -12.66 19.71
C SER A 442 -30.42 -12.08 19.66
N TRP A 443 -29.73 -12.05 20.79
CA TRP A 443 -28.31 -11.65 20.81
C TRP A 443 -27.45 -12.74 20.15
N PRO A 444 -26.41 -12.37 19.37
CA PRO A 444 -25.43 -13.35 18.91
C PRO A 444 -24.76 -14.06 20.08
N GLY A 445 -24.56 -15.37 19.95
CA GLY A 445 -23.64 -16.08 20.83
C GLY A 445 -22.22 -15.73 20.44
N GLY A 446 -21.37 -15.36 21.39
CA GLY A 446 -19.93 -15.18 21.13
C GLY A 446 -19.34 -16.45 20.52
N GLY A 447 -18.96 -16.41 19.25
CA GLY A 447 -18.49 -17.59 18.50
C GLY A 447 -19.60 -18.58 18.07
N GLY A 448 -20.87 -18.16 18.02
CA GLY A 448 -21.95 -18.97 17.46
C GLY A 448 -21.87 -19.13 15.94
N PRO A 449 -22.82 -19.87 15.31
CA PRO A 449 -22.75 -20.16 13.88
C PRO A 449 -22.83 -18.87 13.06
N VAL A 450 -22.17 -18.83 11.90
CA VAL A 450 -22.17 -17.66 10.98
C VAL A 450 -23.57 -17.25 10.51
N SER A 451 -24.56 -18.11 10.75
CA SER A 451 -25.95 -17.89 10.42
C SER A 451 -26.78 -17.21 11.53
N GLN A 452 -26.21 -16.96 12.69
CA GLN A 452 -26.87 -16.30 13.83
C GLN A 452 -27.22 -14.83 13.56
N THR A 453 -27.91 -14.19 14.50
CA THR A 453 -28.15 -12.74 14.45
C THR A 453 -26.84 -11.96 14.42
N ARG A 454 -26.79 -10.90 13.61
CA ARG A 454 -25.70 -9.93 13.59
C ARG A 454 -26.14 -8.67 14.33
N ASP A 455 -25.25 -8.14 15.15
CA ASP A 455 -25.37 -6.83 15.76
C ASP A 455 -24.20 -5.94 15.35
N TYR A 456 -24.45 -4.65 15.29
CA TYR A 456 -23.50 -3.65 14.85
C TYR A 456 -23.42 -2.53 15.88
N GLY A 457 -22.19 -2.13 16.16
CA GLY A 457 -21.85 -1.05 17.07
C GLY A 457 -20.95 -0.01 16.42
N ARG A 458 -20.39 0.86 17.26
CA ARG A 458 -19.49 1.93 16.85
C ARG A 458 -18.11 1.35 16.51
N GLY A 459 -17.62 1.67 15.31
CA GLY A 459 -16.24 1.44 14.91
C GLY A 459 -15.26 2.41 15.58
N SER A 460 -14.01 2.40 15.10
CA SER A 460 -12.92 3.24 15.63
C SER A 460 -13.16 4.74 15.42
N THR A 461 -13.97 5.10 14.43
CA THR A 461 -14.28 6.49 14.04
C THR A 461 -15.79 6.68 14.04
N ASP A 462 -16.26 7.87 14.42
CA ASP A 462 -17.68 8.20 14.36
C ASP A 462 -18.24 8.06 12.93
N GLY A 463 -19.48 7.56 12.82
CA GLY A 463 -20.12 7.23 11.55
C GLY A 463 -19.66 5.93 10.88
N VAL A 464 -18.68 5.22 11.45
CA VAL A 464 -18.25 3.88 10.98
C VAL A 464 -18.91 2.80 11.84
N LEU A 465 -19.49 1.79 11.19
CA LEU A 465 -20.01 0.60 11.86
C LEU A 465 -18.96 -0.50 11.95
N ALA A 466 -18.97 -1.21 13.07
CA ALA A 466 -18.22 -2.44 13.26
C ALA A 466 -19.16 -3.55 13.76
N GLU A 467 -18.86 -4.78 13.36
CA GLU A 467 -19.60 -5.98 13.78
C GLU A 467 -18.86 -6.78 14.87
N SER A 468 -17.59 -6.44 15.14
CA SER A 468 -16.79 -7.15 16.14
C SER A 468 -15.85 -6.21 16.88
N ASN A 469 -15.63 -6.54 18.17
CA ASN A 469 -14.86 -5.71 19.11
C ASN A 469 -15.31 -4.25 19.13
N GLU A 470 -16.60 -4.05 18.99
CA GLU A 470 -17.31 -2.79 18.78
C GLU A 470 -17.86 -2.23 20.10
N GLY A 471 -17.89 -0.90 20.21
CA GLY A 471 -18.61 -0.22 21.29
C GLY A 471 -20.10 -0.06 20.96
N ASN A 472 -20.92 0.33 21.92
CA ASN A 472 -22.28 0.74 21.60
C ASN A 472 -22.29 2.08 20.83
N LEU A 473 -23.31 2.30 20.01
CA LEU A 473 -23.57 3.57 19.35
C LEU A 473 -24.11 4.59 20.37
N PRO A 474 -23.59 5.83 20.41
CA PRO A 474 -24.15 6.86 21.27
C PRO A 474 -25.55 7.24 20.76
N GLY A 475 -26.54 7.21 21.64
CA GLY A 475 -27.89 7.64 21.30
C GLY A 475 -27.98 9.16 21.08
N PRO A 476 -28.83 9.62 20.14
CA PRO A 476 -29.06 11.05 19.93
C PRO A 476 -29.78 11.68 21.13
N ALA A 477 -29.93 13.00 21.08
CA ALA A 477 -30.83 13.70 22.00
C ALA A 477 -32.27 13.16 21.89
N ALA A 478 -33.03 13.32 22.97
CA ALA A 478 -34.41 12.87 23.02
C ALA A 478 -35.24 13.47 21.87
N GLY A 479 -36.12 12.67 21.29
CA GLY A 479 -36.97 13.05 20.16
C GLY A 479 -36.78 12.19 18.92
N ARG A 480 -37.47 12.56 17.85
CA ARG A 480 -37.53 11.78 16.62
C ARG A 480 -36.24 11.93 15.82
N ASN A 481 -35.60 10.81 15.53
CA ASN A 481 -34.38 10.75 14.74
C ASN A 481 -34.51 9.69 13.65
N ARG A 482 -33.85 9.95 12.53
CA ARG A 482 -33.60 8.99 11.47
C ARG A 482 -32.27 8.30 11.73
N VAL A 483 -32.26 6.99 11.51
CA VAL A 483 -31.07 6.15 11.60
C VAL A 483 -30.91 5.39 10.30
N ILE A 484 -29.71 5.40 9.75
CA ILE A 484 -29.36 4.70 8.51
C ILE A 484 -28.28 3.68 8.81
N TRP A 485 -28.50 2.43 8.40
CA TRP A 485 -27.46 1.42 8.27
C TRP A 485 -27.05 1.36 6.80
N ASP A 486 -25.78 1.62 6.51
CA ASP A 486 -25.25 1.73 5.16
C ASP A 486 -24.05 0.79 4.98
N GLY A 487 -24.28 -0.35 4.34
CA GLY A 487 -23.25 -1.28 3.87
C GLY A 487 -23.13 -1.30 2.34
N THR A 488 -23.55 -0.23 1.66
CA THR A 488 -23.47 -0.14 0.19
C THR A 488 -22.02 -0.13 -0.30
N ASP A 489 -21.10 0.39 0.51
CA ASP A 489 -19.66 0.12 0.39
C ASP A 489 -19.29 -1.08 1.27
N PRO A 490 -19.07 -2.27 0.70
CA PRO A 490 -18.80 -3.49 1.48
C PRO A 490 -17.45 -3.48 2.19
N LEU A 491 -16.61 -2.47 1.95
CA LEU A 491 -15.34 -2.27 2.65
C LEU A 491 -15.46 -1.29 3.83
N ASN A 492 -16.49 -0.45 3.85
CA ASN A 492 -16.61 0.64 4.81
C ASN A 492 -18.07 0.81 5.24
N LEU A 493 -18.53 -0.05 6.15
CA LEU A 493 -19.88 0.04 6.70
C LEU A 493 -20.02 1.32 7.52
N LYS A 494 -21.14 2.02 7.36
CA LYS A 494 -21.42 3.31 7.97
C LYS A 494 -22.78 3.33 8.65
N TYR A 495 -22.91 4.24 9.60
CA TYR A 495 -24.20 4.66 10.12
C TYR A 495 -24.34 6.17 10.07
N GLN A 496 -25.58 6.62 10.02
CA GLN A 496 -25.92 8.04 10.16
C GLN A 496 -27.07 8.19 11.13
N ILE A 497 -27.03 9.23 11.95
CA ILE A 497 -28.10 9.63 12.85
C ILE A 497 -28.37 11.10 12.62
N MET A 498 -29.63 11.45 12.38
CA MET A 498 -30.03 12.84 12.12
C MET A 498 -31.43 13.12 12.66
N PRO A 499 -31.71 14.36 13.10
CA PRO A 499 -33.04 14.74 13.52
C PRO A 499 -34.10 14.51 12.42
N ALA A 500 -35.28 14.08 12.83
CA ALA A 500 -36.46 13.93 11.98
C ALA A 500 -37.65 14.66 12.62
N SER A 501 -37.40 15.85 13.16
CA SER A 501 -38.41 16.70 13.80
C SER A 501 -39.36 17.36 12.81
N GLU A 502 -38.93 17.55 11.57
CA GLU A 502 -39.72 18.21 10.54
C GLU A 502 -39.53 17.58 9.14
N MET A 503 -40.51 17.84 8.27
CA MET A 503 -40.49 17.49 6.85
C MET A 503 -41.34 18.50 6.10
N ARG A 504 -40.81 19.08 5.03
CA ARG A 504 -41.47 20.12 4.23
C ARG A 504 -41.60 19.70 2.79
N ILE A 505 -42.65 20.17 2.11
CA ILE A 505 -42.75 20.08 0.65
C ILE A 505 -42.18 21.37 0.08
N VAL A 506 -41.11 21.28 -0.70
CA VAL A 506 -40.39 22.44 -1.28
C VAL A 506 -40.42 22.34 -2.79
N GLY A 507 -40.67 23.44 -3.50
CA GLY A 507 -40.63 23.46 -4.96
C GLY A 507 -41.46 24.59 -5.57
N ASN A 508 -41.64 24.56 -6.89
CA ASN A 508 -42.50 25.51 -7.61
C ASN A 508 -43.91 24.98 -7.86
N GLY A 509 -44.20 23.74 -7.44
CA GLY A 509 -45.47 23.05 -7.67
C GLY A 509 -46.62 23.41 -6.75
N MET A 510 -46.44 24.34 -5.80
CA MET A 510 -47.46 24.68 -4.79
C MET A 510 -48.07 26.06 -5.04
N THR A 511 -49.35 26.21 -4.73
CA THR A 511 -50.07 27.50 -4.84
C THR A 511 -49.95 28.29 -3.54
N GLY A 512 -49.67 29.59 -3.63
CA GLY A 512 -49.60 30.49 -2.47
C GLY A 512 -48.34 30.36 -1.60
N VAL A 513 -47.31 29.66 -2.11
CA VAL A 513 -46.00 29.47 -1.47
C VAL A 513 -44.95 30.00 -2.44
N ASN A 514 -43.89 30.65 -1.93
CA ASN A 514 -42.75 31.06 -2.74
C ASN A 514 -42.07 29.84 -3.37
N ASP A 515 -41.75 29.94 -4.66
CA ASP A 515 -41.05 28.86 -5.35
C ASP A 515 -39.64 28.68 -4.77
N TRP A 516 -39.26 27.44 -4.46
CA TRP A 516 -37.90 27.07 -4.00
C TRP A 516 -37.41 27.79 -2.73
N ASP A 517 -38.32 28.03 -1.79
CA ASP A 517 -38.05 28.68 -0.50
C ASP A 517 -38.31 27.68 0.65
N PRO A 518 -37.28 26.93 1.13
CA PRO A 518 -37.40 26.00 2.25
C PRO A 518 -38.03 26.60 3.52
N GLY A 519 -37.68 27.84 3.85
CA GLY A 519 -38.12 28.50 5.08
C GLY A 519 -39.61 28.82 5.07
N ALA A 520 -40.12 29.25 3.90
CA ALA A 520 -41.55 29.52 3.70
C ALA A 520 -42.37 28.28 3.30
N SER A 521 -41.71 27.17 2.97
CA SER A 521 -42.37 25.96 2.48
C SER A 521 -43.21 25.27 3.56
N PRO A 522 -44.37 24.69 3.19
CA PRO A 522 -45.31 24.15 4.16
C PRO A 522 -44.77 22.89 4.85
N GLN A 523 -45.01 22.84 6.16
CA GLN A 523 -44.66 21.73 7.03
C GLN A 523 -45.67 20.59 6.91
N MET A 524 -45.17 19.36 6.75
CA MET A 524 -45.97 18.15 6.77
C MET A 524 -46.29 17.71 8.20
N THR A 525 -47.43 17.04 8.35
CA THR A 525 -47.88 16.43 9.62
C THR A 525 -47.31 15.03 9.75
N TRP A 526 -46.69 14.73 10.88
CA TRP A 526 -46.26 13.36 11.20
C TRP A 526 -47.47 12.46 11.49
N ALA A 527 -47.53 11.32 10.81
CA ALA A 527 -48.58 10.32 10.96
C ALA A 527 -48.10 9.01 11.64
N GLY A 528 -46.86 8.96 12.13
CA GLY A 528 -46.27 7.76 12.74
C GLY A 528 -45.49 6.90 11.74
N ASN A 529 -44.58 6.06 12.26
CA ASN A 529 -43.88 5.01 11.50
C ASN A 529 -43.22 5.47 10.19
N GLY A 530 -42.62 6.66 10.18
CA GLY A 530 -41.93 7.23 9.01
C GLY A 530 -42.87 7.88 7.99
N VAL A 531 -44.14 8.12 8.34
CA VAL A 531 -45.14 8.71 7.43
C VAL A 531 -45.37 10.18 7.72
N TRP A 532 -45.30 11.00 6.67
CA TRP A 532 -45.62 12.42 6.69
C TRP A 532 -46.74 12.72 5.69
N THR A 533 -47.72 13.54 6.08
CA THR A 533 -48.86 13.89 5.23
C THR A 533 -49.12 15.39 5.20
N LEU A 534 -49.57 15.89 4.05
CA LEU A 534 -50.05 17.27 3.91
C LEU A 534 -51.07 17.38 2.79
N THR A 535 -52.19 18.08 3.05
CA THR A 535 -53.16 18.46 2.02
C THR A 535 -52.88 19.89 1.57
N LEU A 536 -52.63 20.08 0.28
CA LEU A 536 -52.28 21.39 -0.31
C LEU A 536 -52.69 21.50 -1.77
N ALA A 537 -52.78 22.72 -2.28
CA ALA A 537 -53.07 23.00 -3.68
C ALA A 537 -51.81 22.90 -4.55
N LEU A 538 -51.78 21.95 -5.48
CA LEU A 538 -50.69 21.74 -6.43
C LEU A 538 -51.02 22.34 -7.81
N LYS A 539 -50.03 23.00 -8.42
CA LYS A 539 -50.02 23.40 -9.83
C LYS A 539 -49.76 22.17 -10.70
N SER A 540 -50.20 22.18 -11.96
CA SER A 540 -49.98 21.04 -12.86
C SER A 540 -48.59 21.01 -13.48
N ASN A 541 -48.01 19.80 -13.63
CA ASN A 541 -46.73 19.54 -14.30
C ASN A 541 -45.53 20.34 -13.78
N MET A 542 -45.53 20.66 -12.47
CA MET A 542 -44.46 21.38 -11.78
C MET A 542 -43.65 20.43 -10.90
N GLU A 543 -42.76 20.98 -10.09
CA GLU A 543 -41.80 20.20 -9.31
C GLU A 543 -41.94 20.42 -7.80
N ILE A 544 -41.79 19.34 -7.06
CA ILE A 544 -41.69 19.32 -5.60
C ILE A 544 -40.58 18.35 -5.13
N LYS A 545 -40.05 18.60 -3.94
CA LYS A 545 -39.14 17.76 -3.17
C LYS A 545 -39.58 17.74 -1.71
N PHE A 546 -39.01 16.82 -0.94
CA PHE A 546 -39.27 16.71 0.50
C PHE A 546 -37.99 17.02 1.25
N LEU A 547 -38.01 17.99 2.16
CA LEU A 547 -36.83 18.46 2.88
C LEU A 547 -37.06 18.35 4.39
N ALA A 548 -36.17 17.65 5.09
CA ALA A 548 -36.21 17.47 6.55
C ALA A 548 -35.58 18.66 7.30
N GLY A 549 -35.97 19.88 6.93
CA GLY A 549 -35.42 21.12 7.46
C GLY A 549 -36.01 22.35 6.76
N ASN A 550 -35.72 23.53 7.30
CA ASN A 550 -36.15 24.81 6.76
C ASN A 550 -35.08 25.54 5.92
N ASP A 551 -33.93 24.91 5.68
CA ASP A 551 -32.81 25.45 4.92
C ASP A 551 -32.20 24.38 4.00
N TRP A 552 -31.60 24.81 2.89
CA TRP A 552 -30.90 23.92 1.97
C TRP A 552 -29.70 23.22 2.64
N GLY A 553 -29.44 21.98 2.23
CA GLY A 553 -28.42 21.12 2.85
C GLY A 553 -28.98 20.23 3.97
N ALA A 554 -30.23 20.41 4.38
CA ALA A 554 -30.95 19.41 5.17
C ALA A 554 -31.22 18.15 4.33
N PHE A 555 -31.45 17.03 5.01
CA PHE A 555 -31.73 15.74 4.38
C PHE A 555 -32.99 15.84 3.51
N ASP A 556 -32.91 15.48 2.24
CA ASP A 556 -34.03 15.53 1.30
C ASP A 556 -34.34 14.20 0.63
N TYR A 557 -35.56 14.10 0.11
CA TYR A 557 -35.98 13.02 -0.77
C TYR A 557 -36.30 13.53 -2.17
N GLU A 558 -35.86 12.73 -3.13
CA GLU A 558 -35.95 12.95 -4.57
C GLU A 558 -36.75 11.86 -5.26
N ASP A 559 -37.15 12.15 -6.50
CA ASP A 559 -37.88 11.23 -7.34
C ASP A 559 -36.97 10.14 -7.89
N ASN A 560 -37.39 8.89 -7.69
CA ASN A 560 -36.80 7.71 -8.29
C ASN A 560 -37.85 6.87 -9.05
N SER A 561 -38.99 7.48 -9.41
CA SER A 561 -40.07 6.85 -10.16
C SER A 561 -40.01 7.10 -11.67
N GLY A 562 -39.02 7.88 -12.13
CA GLY A 562 -38.88 8.25 -13.53
C GLY A 562 -39.83 9.38 -13.97
N GLY A 563 -40.16 10.31 -13.07
CA GLY A 563 -41.05 11.44 -13.35
C GLY A 563 -42.52 11.05 -13.39
N ASN A 564 -42.93 10.01 -12.64
CA ASN A 564 -44.33 9.59 -12.59
C ASN A 564 -45.21 10.72 -12.03
N GLN A 565 -46.39 10.91 -12.64
CA GLN A 565 -47.37 11.93 -12.27
C GLN A 565 -48.74 11.32 -11.91
N ALA A 566 -48.83 9.99 -11.84
CA ALA A 566 -50.06 9.30 -11.53
C ALA A 566 -50.50 9.56 -10.08
N THR A 567 -51.78 9.90 -9.91
CA THR A 567 -52.39 10.04 -8.58
C THR A 567 -52.77 8.69 -8.01
N GLY A 568 -52.70 8.53 -6.68
CA GLY A 568 -53.09 7.28 -6.00
C GLY A 568 -52.11 6.11 -6.16
N VAL A 569 -50.97 6.34 -6.81
CA VAL A 569 -49.94 5.32 -7.04
C VAL A 569 -48.70 5.68 -6.22
N PRO A 570 -48.13 4.74 -5.44
CA PRO A 570 -46.86 4.96 -4.77
C PRO A 570 -45.72 5.14 -5.78
N MET A 571 -45.08 6.31 -5.74
CA MET A 571 -43.91 6.67 -6.53
C MET A 571 -42.66 6.42 -5.71
N LYS A 572 -41.64 5.77 -6.27
CA LYS A 572 -40.38 5.51 -5.55
C LYS A 572 -39.64 6.80 -5.25
N ALA A 573 -39.13 6.89 -4.01
CA ALA A 573 -38.27 7.96 -3.55
C ALA A 573 -36.84 7.44 -3.35
N ALA A 574 -35.87 8.35 -3.34
CA ALA A 574 -34.50 8.11 -2.90
C ALA A 574 -33.97 9.34 -2.14
N TRP A 575 -32.86 9.21 -1.42
CA TRP A 575 -32.13 10.32 -0.78
C TRP A 575 -30.65 10.36 -1.20
N THR A 576 -30.33 9.61 -2.25
CA THR A 576 -28.96 9.45 -2.78
C THR A 576 -28.72 10.36 -3.98
N GLY A 577 -29.57 11.37 -4.19
CA GLY A 577 -29.58 12.21 -5.38
C GLY A 577 -30.63 11.76 -6.40
N GLY A 578 -31.25 12.72 -7.07
CA GLY A 578 -32.22 12.46 -8.13
C GLY A 578 -32.94 13.73 -8.62
N PRO A 579 -33.79 13.60 -9.65
CA PRO A 579 -34.68 14.68 -10.06
C PRO A 579 -35.74 15.02 -9.00
N ASN A 580 -36.39 16.17 -9.17
CA ASN A 580 -37.55 16.54 -8.37
C ASN A 580 -38.77 15.69 -8.75
N PHE A 581 -39.68 15.44 -7.80
CA PHE A 581 -40.97 14.83 -8.11
C PHE A 581 -41.81 15.77 -8.97
N LYS A 582 -42.53 15.19 -9.93
CA LYS A 582 -43.50 15.92 -10.73
C LYS A 582 -44.85 15.96 -10.03
N THR A 583 -45.49 17.13 -9.99
CA THR A 583 -46.89 17.24 -9.55
C THR A 583 -47.83 16.65 -10.60
N PRO A 584 -49.09 16.32 -10.24
CA PRO A 584 -50.05 15.76 -11.20
C PRO A 584 -50.27 16.63 -12.44
N THR A 585 -50.75 16.01 -13.52
CA THR A 585 -51.03 16.72 -14.79
C THR A 585 -52.21 17.69 -14.70
N VAL A 586 -53.03 17.58 -13.66
CA VAL A 586 -54.17 18.45 -13.36
C VAL A 586 -53.87 19.23 -12.08
N ALA A 587 -54.14 20.53 -12.08
CA ALA A 587 -54.02 21.34 -10.87
C ALA A 587 -55.20 21.08 -9.95
N GLY A 588 -54.98 21.07 -8.64
CA GLY A 588 -56.02 20.67 -7.68
C GLY A 588 -55.51 20.67 -6.24
N THR A 589 -56.40 20.37 -5.31
CA THR A 589 -56.01 20.11 -3.92
C THR A 589 -55.72 18.63 -3.80
N TYR A 590 -54.56 18.28 -3.25
CA TYR A 590 -54.12 16.89 -3.12
C TYR A 590 -53.62 16.63 -1.71
N THR A 591 -53.80 15.40 -1.25
CA THR A 591 -53.11 14.89 -0.07
C THR A 591 -51.82 14.18 -0.50
N VAL A 592 -50.69 14.78 -0.18
CA VAL A 592 -49.35 14.23 -0.43
C VAL A 592 -48.91 13.45 0.79
N THR A 593 -48.45 12.21 0.59
CA THR A 593 -47.93 11.33 1.63
C THR A 593 -46.51 10.91 1.27
N LEU A 594 -45.54 11.21 2.13
CA LEU A 594 -44.20 10.63 2.09
C LEU A 594 -44.15 9.50 3.12
N ASN A 595 -43.72 8.31 2.71
CA ASN A 595 -43.44 7.18 3.60
C ASN A 595 -41.96 6.81 3.46
N GLU A 596 -41.18 7.12 4.49
CA GLU A 596 -39.74 6.89 4.52
C GLU A 596 -39.39 5.41 4.67
N LYS A 597 -40.21 4.63 5.38
CA LYS A 597 -39.99 3.18 5.57
C LYS A 597 -40.14 2.43 4.25
N THR A 598 -41.12 2.78 3.43
CA THR A 598 -41.30 2.15 2.11
C THR A 598 -40.58 2.89 0.98
N GLN A 599 -39.98 4.05 1.29
CA GLN A 599 -39.43 5.02 0.33
C GLN A 599 -40.38 5.31 -0.83
N THR A 600 -41.57 5.80 -0.48
CA THR A 600 -42.58 6.14 -1.48
C THR A 600 -43.25 7.46 -1.20
N VAL A 601 -43.61 8.15 -2.27
CA VAL A 601 -44.48 9.32 -2.26
C VAL A 601 -45.79 8.96 -2.98
N THR A 602 -46.93 9.29 -2.38
CA THR A 602 -48.23 9.14 -3.02
C THR A 602 -48.96 10.49 -3.02
N ILE A 603 -49.52 10.87 -4.16
CA ILE A 603 -50.34 12.08 -4.31
C ILE A 603 -51.78 11.65 -4.56
N ASN A 604 -52.67 11.88 -3.60
CA ASN A 604 -54.08 11.50 -3.67
C ASN A 604 -54.97 12.72 -3.96
N PRO A 605 -55.98 12.62 -4.86
CA PRO A 605 -56.94 13.68 -5.13
C PRO A 605 -57.82 14.05 -3.93
#